data_AF-A0A9W9DH12-F1
#
_entry.id   AF-A0A9W9DH12-F1
#
_cell.length_a   1.000
_cell.length_b   1.000
_cell.length_c   1.000
_cell.angle_alpha   90.00
_cell.angle_beta   90.00
_cell.angle_gamma   90.00
#
_symmetry.space_group_name_H-M   'P 1'
#
loop_
_entity.id
_entity.type
_entity.pdbx_description
1 polymer ?
#
loop_
_entity_poly.entity_id
_entity_poly.type
_entity_poly.pdbx_seq_one_letter_code
_entity_poly.pdbx_strand_id
1 'polypeptide(L)'
;PPIHVPSPQRSPSRYVAKGNLSHHLCESLTFQKRAVLRALQHPPVIESEDASERSTNEIAMEKLSDLLDGTATRGEGNSCLLLGPRGSGKTQTIELCISNHDGYPALTFEMLHEYVRNAIRVSAVVPVQLRGESIGMALEHLISAQIFVSLSGPSVNAGKNFLKYRCSVDREDVKKSVERNGHSSLTKFLRRTMGSR
;
A
#
# COMPACT_ATOMS: atom_id res chain seq x y z
N PRO A 1 47.16 -12.91 -19.12
CA PRO A 1 46.57 -11.66 -19.65
C PRO A 1 45.75 -10.92 -18.58
N PRO A 2 46.05 -9.64 -18.28
CA PRO A 2 45.30 -8.89 -17.27
C PRO A 2 43.88 -8.60 -17.78
N ILE A 3 42.90 -8.87 -16.92
CA ILE A 3 41.47 -8.67 -17.18
C ILE A 3 41.21 -7.16 -17.20
N HIS A 4 40.87 -6.62 -18.36
CA HIS A 4 40.45 -5.23 -18.53
C HIS A 4 39.08 -5.04 -17.86
N VAL A 5 39.06 -4.44 -16.68
CA VAL A 5 37.81 -4.05 -16.01
C VAL A 5 37.34 -2.74 -16.65
N PRO A 6 36.18 -2.70 -17.34
CA PRO A 6 35.67 -1.46 -17.90
C PRO A 6 35.29 -0.49 -16.77
N SER A 7 35.75 0.75 -16.89
CA SER A 7 35.45 1.82 -15.96
C SER A 7 33.93 2.08 -15.91
N PRO A 8 33.35 2.35 -14.72
CA PRO A 8 31.94 2.66 -14.62
C PRO A 8 31.61 3.90 -15.44
N GLN A 9 30.74 3.75 -16.44
CA GLN A 9 30.16 4.86 -17.22
C GLN A 9 29.49 5.83 -16.25
N ARG A 10 30.13 6.98 -16.02
CA ARG A 10 29.51 8.10 -15.30
C ARG A 10 28.39 8.67 -16.18
N SER A 11 27.17 8.61 -15.69
CA SER A 11 26.02 9.27 -16.31
C SER A 11 26.34 10.78 -16.52
N PRO A 12 26.08 11.36 -17.71
CA PRO A 12 26.40 12.75 -18.01
C PRO A 12 25.47 13.79 -17.35
N SER A 13 24.93 13.52 -16.16
CA SER A 13 23.87 14.31 -15.52
C SER A 13 24.33 15.07 -14.26
N ARG A 14 25.55 15.61 -14.26
CA ARG A 14 25.97 16.61 -13.24
C ARG A 14 26.63 17.84 -13.86
N TYR A 15 26.05 18.37 -14.93
CA TYR A 15 26.18 19.81 -15.15
C TYR A 15 25.14 20.49 -14.27
N VAL A 16 25.56 20.83 -13.06
CA VAL A 16 24.84 21.80 -12.23
C VAL A 16 24.94 23.12 -13.00
N ALA A 17 23.92 23.43 -13.79
CA ALA A 17 23.74 24.74 -14.37
C ALA A 17 23.59 25.73 -13.21
N LYS A 18 24.71 26.30 -12.74
CA LYS A 18 24.75 27.49 -11.88
C LYS A 18 24.36 28.72 -12.70
N GLY A 19 23.21 28.68 -13.35
CA GLY A 19 22.54 29.84 -13.90
C GLY A 19 21.45 30.25 -12.92
N ASN A 20 21.39 31.53 -12.57
CA ASN A 20 20.38 32.13 -11.70
C ASN A 20 18.97 31.96 -12.30
N LEU A 21 18.42 30.76 -12.20
CA LEU A 21 17.03 30.51 -12.54
C LEU A 21 16.19 31.21 -11.48
N SER A 22 15.32 32.13 -11.90
CA SER A 22 14.38 32.82 -11.00
C SER A 22 13.69 31.79 -10.10
N HIS A 23 13.53 32.08 -8.80
CA HIS A 23 13.02 31.15 -7.80
C HIS A 23 11.71 30.47 -8.24
N HIS A 24 10.83 31.23 -8.90
CA HIS A 24 9.56 30.76 -9.43
C HIS A 24 9.71 29.72 -10.57
N LEU A 25 10.77 29.79 -11.37
CA LEU A 25 11.06 28.80 -12.41
C LEU A 25 11.64 27.51 -11.81
N CYS A 26 12.36 27.60 -10.70
CA CYS A 26 12.87 26.41 -9.99
C CYS A 26 11.72 25.60 -9.38
N GLU A 27 10.74 26.28 -8.79
CA GLU A 27 9.53 25.65 -8.26
C GLU A 27 8.69 25.00 -9.36
N SER A 28 8.45 25.71 -10.47
CA SER A 28 7.65 25.18 -11.58
C SER A 28 8.33 23.97 -12.24
N LEU A 29 9.66 23.99 -12.44
CA LEU A 29 10.40 22.85 -12.97
C LEU A 29 10.42 21.67 -11.99
N THR A 30 10.49 21.92 -10.68
CA THR A 30 10.38 20.86 -9.69
C THR A 30 9.00 20.21 -9.71
N PHE A 31 7.94 21.02 -9.84
CA PHE A 31 6.58 20.54 -9.97
C PHE A 31 6.39 19.75 -11.26
N GLN A 32 6.87 20.27 -12.39
CA GLN A 32 6.82 19.59 -13.69
C GLN A 32 7.59 18.27 -13.67
N LYS A 33 8.80 18.25 -13.11
CA LYS A 33 9.58 17.02 -12.93
C LYS A 33 8.82 15.98 -12.10
N ARG A 34 8.20 16.40 -10.99
CA ARG A 34 7.36 15.50 -10.17
C ARG A 34 6.15 15.00 -10.93
N ALA A 35 5.48 15.86 -11.69
CA ALA A 35 4.32 15.50 -12.50
C ALA A 35 4.70 14.48 -13.60
N VAL A 36 5.81 14.72 -14.30
CA VAL A 36 6.34 13.79 -15.31
C VAL A 36 6.74 12.46 -14.69
N LEU A 37 7.46 12.47 -13.56
CA LEU A 37 7.83 11.22 -12.88
C LEU A 37 6.61 10.44 -12.38
N ARG A 38 5.57 11.12 -11.89
CA ARG A 38 4.30 10.47 -11.54
C ARG A 38 3.57 9.91 -12.75
N ALA A 39 3.54 10.63 -13.86
CA ALA A 39 2.94 10.15 -15.11
C ALA A 39 3.69 8.92 -15.65
N LEU A 40 5.03 8.89 -15.53
CA LEU A 40 5.84 7.74 -15.92
C LEU A 40 5.71 6.53 -14.97
N GLN A 41 5.22 6.73 -13.74
CA GLN A 41 4.87 5.61 -12.84
C GLN A 41 3.58 4.90 -13.29
N HIS A 42 2.70 5.59 -14.02
CA HIS A 42 1.43 5.06 -14.53
C HIS A 42 1.28 5.45 -16.00
N PRO A 43 2.14 4.94 -16.90
CA PRO A 43 2.02 5.24 -18.31
C PRO A 43 0.67 4.71 -18.81
N PRO A 44 -0.02 5.46 -19.68
CA PRO A 44 -1.24 4.96 -20.31
C PRO A 44 -0.93 3.67 -21.05
N VAL A 45 -1.83 2.69 -20.95
CA VAL A 45 -1.72 1.43 -21.69
C VAL A 45 -1.86 1.77 -23.16
N ILE A 46 -0.77 1.62 -23.92
CA ILE A 46 -0.80 1.75 -25.37
C ILE A 46 -1.22 0.38 -25.89
N GLU A 47 -2.47 0.24 -26.32
CA GLU A 47 -2.95 -0.96 -26.99
C GLU A 47 -2.17 -1.12 -28.30
N SER A 48 -1.31 -2.13 -28.38
CA SER A 48 -0.62 -2.47 -29.61
C SER A 48 -1.55 -3.30 -30.50
N GLU A 49 -1.77 -2.86 -31.74
CA GLU A 49 -2.65 -3.54 -32.71
C GLU A 49 -2.19 -4.97 -33.08
N ASP A 50 -0.96 -5.36 -32.72
CA ASP A 50 -0.38 -6.69 -32.94
C ASP A 50 -0.65 -7.70 -31.78
N ALA A 51 -1.54 -7.37 -30.84
CA ALA A 51 -1.76 -8.10 -29.58
C ALA A 51 -2.64 -9.36 -29.70
N SER A 52 -2.31 -10.31 -30.57
CA SER A 52 -3.02 -11.61 -30.59
C SER A 52 -2.60 -12.56 -29.45
N GLU A 53 -1.55 -12.23 -28.69
CA GLU A 53 -1.02 -13.08 -27.62
C GLU A 53 -0.93 -12.29 -26.29
N ARG A 54 -1.45 -12.87 -25.19
CA ARG A 54 -1.41 -12.24 -23.85
C ARG A 54 0.02 -11.87 -23.51
N SER A 55 0.24 -10.65 -23.04
CA SER A 55 1.58 -10.24 -22.63
C SER A 55 2.07 -11.06 -21.44
N THR A 56 3.38 -11.31 -21.35
CA THR A 56 3.99 -11.98 -20.19
C THR A 56 3.64 -11.28 -18.87
N ASN A 57 3.43 -9.96 -18.93
CA ASN A 57 3.05 -9.15 -17.78
C ASN A 57 1.61 -9.43 -17.33
N GLU A 58 0.66 -9.62 -18.26
CA GLU A 58 -0.71 -10.02 -17.93
C GLU A 58 -0.74 -11.39 -17.24
N ILE A 59 -0.01 -12.37 -17.79
CA ILE A 59 0.06 -13.71 -17.21
C ILE A 59 0.70 -13.67 -15.81
N ALA A 60 1.75 -12.85 -15.65
CA ALA A 60 2.38 -12.66 -14.34
C ALA A 60 1.44 -11.97 -13.33
N MET A 61 0.66 -10.98 -13.78
CA MET A 61 -0.34 -10.32 -12.94
C MET A 61 -1.45 -11.28 -12.53
N GLU A 62 -1.99 -12.09 -13.45
CA GLU A 62 -3.02 -13.10 -13.17
C GLU A 62 -2.53 -14.07 -12.09
N LYS A 63 -1.34 -14.66 -12.28
CA LYS A 63 -0.75 -15.58 -11.30
C LYS A 63 -0.46 -14.93 -9.95
N LEU A 64 0.00 -13.68 -9.95
CA LEU A 64 0.28 -12.95 -8.70
C LEU A 64 -1.01 -12.62 -7.96
N SER A 65 -2.06 -12.22 -8.68
CA SER A 65 -3.40 -11.97 -8.13
C SER A 65 -3.98 -13.23 -7.51
N ASP A 66 -3.90 -14.39 -8.18
CA ASP A 66 -4.39 -15.66 -7.63
C ASP A 66 -3.67 -16.06 -6.34
N LEU A 67 -2.35 -15.79 -6.29
CA LEU A 67 -1.52 -16.09 -5.12
C LEU A 67 -1.85 -15.16 -3.95
N LEU A 68 -2.05 -13.86 -4.23
CA LEU A 68 -2.50 -12.89 -3.24
C LEU A 68 -3.90 -13.24 -2.73
N ASP A 69 -4.81 -13.63 -3.62
CA ASP A 69 -6.15 -14.05 -3.27
C ASP A 69 -6.14 -15.29 -2.37
N GLY A 70 -5.38 -16.34 -2.73
CA GLY A 70 -5.22 -17.51 -1.87
C GLY A 70 -4.64 -17.20 -0.51
N THR A 71 -3.67 -16.28 -0.47
CA THR A 71 -3.10 -15.80 0.78
C THR A 71 -4.15 -15.07 1.63
N ALA A 72 -4.97 -14.22 1.01
CA ALA A 72 -5.92 -13.37 1.70
C ALA A 72 -7.19 -14.12 2.13
N THR A 73 -7.79 -14.91 1.23
CA THR A 73 -9.09 -15.56 1.43
C THR A 73 -8.96 -16.93 2.10
N ARG A 74 -7.91 -17.69 1.77
CA ARG A 74 -7.71 -19.06 2.28
C ARG A 74 -6.65 -19.14 3.37
N GLY A 75 -5.91 -18.06 3.63
CA GLY A 75 -4.84 -18.04 4.64
C GLY A 75 -3.61 -18.85 4.24
N GLU A 76 -3.42 -19.08 2.94
CA GLU A 76 -2.31 -19.87 2.42
C GLU A 76 -0.97 -19.13 2.62
N GLY A 77 0.02 -19.83 3.16
CA GLY A 77 1.39 -19.32 3.27
C GLY A 77 2.11 -19.42 1.94
N ASN A 78 1.87 -18.47 1.03
CA ASN A 78 2.48 -18.48 -0.29
C ASN A 78 3.78 -17.65 -0.35
N SER A 79 4.69 -18.02 -1.23
CA SER A 79 5.89 -17.25 -1.57
C SER A 79 6.14 -17.36 -3.07
N CYS A 80 6.48 -16.24 -3.72
CA CYS A 80 6.80 -16.23 -5.15
C CYS A 80 8.01 -15.34 -5.42
N LEU A 81 8.71 -15.62 -6.52
CA LEU A 81 9.85 -14.84 -6.98
C LEU A 81 9.54 -14.28 -8.37
N LEU A 82 9.47 -12.95 -8.48
CA LEU A 82 9.21 -12.27 -9.74
C LEU A 82 10.52 -11.94 -10.45
N LEU A 83 10.77 -12.58 -11.59
CA LEU A 83 11.99 -12.44 -12.38
C LEU A 83 11.72 -11.72 -13.71
N GLY A 84 12.71 -10.97 -14.19
CA GLY A 84 12.63 -10.29 -15.49
C GLY A 84 13.75 -9.26 -15.69
N PRO A 85 14.01 -8.82 -16.93
CA PRO A 85 15.04 -7.82 -17.25
C PRO A 85 14.90 -6.50 -16.48
N ARG A 86 15.95 -5.68 -16.46
CA ARG A 86 15.87 -4.31 -15.90
C ARG A 86 14.83 -3.51 -16.69
N GLY A 87 13.97 -2.77 -16.01
CA GLY A 87 12.91 -1.96 -16.63
C GLY A 87 11.66 -2.72 -17.06
N SER A 88 11.56 -4.03 -16.83
CA SER A 88 10.41 -4.85 -17.26
C SER A 88 9.11 -4.64 -16.47
N GLY A 89 9.01 -3.61 -15.63
CA GLY A 89 7.79 -3.32 -14.86
C GLY A 89 7.56 -4.16 -13.60
N LYS A 90 8.50 -5.02 -13.15
CA LYS A 90 8.29 -5.90 -11.96
C LYS A 90 7.69 -5.20 -10.73
N THR A 91 8.28 -4.08 -10.32
CA THR A 91 7.79 -3.30 -9.17
C THR A 91 6.37 -2.80 -9.41
N GLN A 92 6.10 -2.31 -10.62
CA GLN A 92 4.79 -1.82 -11.02
C GLN A 92 3.75 -2.96 -11.02
N THR A 93 4.08 -4.14 -11.54
CA THR A 93 3.21 -5.33 -11.49
C THR A 93 2.85 -5.70 -10.05
N ILE A 94 3.82 -5.68 -9.14
CA ILE A 94 3.58 -5.96 -7.72
C ILE A 94 2.66 -4.90 -7.11
N GLU A 95 2.96 -3.62 -7.32
CA GLU A 95 2.15 -2.51 -6.81
C GLU A 95 0.71 -2.56 -7.33
N LEU A 96 0.52 -2.87 -8.61
CA LEU A 96 -0.80 -2.98 -9.24
C LEU A 96 -1.61 -4.15 -8.68
N CYS A 97 -0.99 -5.33 -8.53
CA CYS A 97 -1.65 -6.49 -7.93
C CYS A 97 -2.02 -6.23 -6.46
N ILE A 98 -1.15 -5.58 -5.69
CA ILE A 98 -1.45 -5.20 -4.30
C ILE A 98 -2.56 -4.14 -4.24
N SER A 99 -2.57 -3.15 -5.13
CA SER A 99 -3.58 -2.09 -5.14
C SER A 99 -4.96 -2.60 -5.56
N ASN A 100 -4.98 -3.57 -6.48
CA ASN A 100 -6.21 -4.18 -7.01
C ASN A 100 -6.78 -5.25 -6.09
N HIS A 101 -6.05 -5.67 -5.06
CA HIS A 101 -6.56 -6.66 -4.12
C HIS A 101 -7.46 -5.97 -3.08
N ASP A 102 -8.74 -6.34 -3.06
CA ASP A 102 -9.79 -5.72 -2.23
C ASP A 102 -9.72 -6.07 -0.73
N GLY A 103 -8.61 -6.66 -0.27
CA GLY A 103 -8.38 -7.00 1.12
C GLY A 103 -7.71 -5.89 1.91
N TYR A 104 -8.18 -5.66 3.15
CA TYR A 104 -7.33 -5.01 4.15
C TYR A 104 -6.06 -5.85 4.32
N PRO A 105 -4.86 -5.24 4.27
CA PRO A 105 -3.62 -5.99 4.51
C PRO A 105 -3.67 -6.59 5.91
N ALA A 106 -3.12 -7.80 6.04
CA ALA A 106 -2.92 -8.42 7.34
C ALA A 106 -2.14 -7.48 8.27
N LEU A 107 -2.67 -7.24 9.47
CA LEU A 107 -2.09 -6.30 10.43
C LEU A 107 -1.84 -6.98 11.76
N THR A 108 -0.70 -6.68 12.39
CA THR A 108 -0.41 -7.09 13.76
C THR A 108 -0.95 -6.06 14.76
N PHE A 109 -1.00 -6.43 16.04
CA PHE A 109 -1.39 -5.48 17.10
C PHE A 109 -0.50 -4.23 17.11
N GLU A 110 0.82 -4.39 16.93
CA GLU A 110 1.76 -3.26 16.88
C GLU A 110 1.47 -2.31 15.72
N MET A 111 1.20 -2.86 14.52
CA MET A 111 0.85 -2.05 13.35
C MET A 111 -0.44 -1.26 13.58
N LEU A 112 -1.46 -1.90 14.13
CA LEU A 112 -2.73 -1.24 14.45
C LEU A 112 -2.55 -0.16 15.51
N HIS A 113 -1.84 -0.49 16.59
CA HIS A 113 -1.60 0.41 17.70
C HIS A 113 -0.85 1.67 17.23
N GLU A 114 0.20 1.50 16.42
CA GLU A 114 0.96 2.60 15.86
C GLU A 114 0.14 3.43 14.87
N TYR A 115 -0.70 2.80 14.04
CA TYR A 115 -1.60 3.50 13.12
C TYR A 115 -2.63 4.34 13.88
N VAL A 116 -3.28 3.77 14.89
CA VAL A 116 -4.27 4.47 15.74
C VAL A 116 -3.61 5.61 16.51
N ARG A 117 -2.43 5.37 17.11
CA ARG A 117 -1.66 6.40 17.81
C ARG A 117 -1.32 7.57 16.87
N ASN A 118 -0.84 7.28 15.66
CA ASN A 118 -0.53 8.30 14.67
C ASN A 118 -1.79 9.04 14.17
N ALA A 119 -2.88 8.32 13.93
CA ALA A 119 -4.15 8.91 13.53
C ALA A 119 -4.69 9.87 14.60
N ILE A 120 -4.66 9.46 15.87
CA ILE A 120 -5.06 10.32 17.00
C ILE A 120 -4.16 11.56 17.05
N ARG A 121 -2.83 11.37 17.02
CA ARG A 121 -1.84 12.46 17.07
C ARG A 121 -2.05 13.48 15.95
N VAL A 122 -2.35 13.03 14.74
CA VAL A 122 -2.52 13.90 13.55
C VAL A 122 -3.93 14.51 13.49
N SER A 123 -4.93 13.83 14.02
CA SER A 123 -6.34 14.25 13.86
C SER A 123 -6.73 15.48 14.69
N ALA A 124 -5.91 15.92 15.64
CA ALA A 124 -6.24 16.97 16.62
C ALA A 124 -7.55 16.72 17.39
N VAL A 125 -8.12 15.51 17.26
CA VAL A 125 -9.30 15.09 18.01
C VAL A 125 -8.82 14.73 19.41
N VAL A 126 -9.52 15.26 20.42
CA VAL A 126 -9.30 14.96 21.84
C VAL A 126 -9.13 13.45 21.99
N PRO A 127 -8.11 12.96 22.73
CA PRO A 127 -7.91 11.54 22.94
C PRO A 127 -9.25 10.96 23.39
N VAL A 128 -9.80 10.05 22.58
CA VAL A 128 -11.02 9.34 22.94
C VAL A 128 -10.64 8.53 24.16
N GLN A 129 -11.00 9.03 25.35
CA GLN A 129 -11.05 8.20 26.54
C GLN A 129 -12.05 7.11 26.22
N LEU A 130 -11.54 5.96 25.79
CA LEU A 130 -12.26 4.72 25.59
C LEU A 130 -12.76 4.23 26.96
N ARG A 131 -13.53 5.01 27.72
CA ARG A 131 -14.02 4.65 29.08
C ARG A 131 -12.98 4.01 30.02
N GLY A 132 -11.69 4.32 29.87
CA GLY A 132 -10.59 3.71 30.63
C GLY A 132 -10.07 2.35 30.09
N GLU A 133 -10.62 1.85 29.00
CA GLU A 133 -10.16 0.67 28.28
C GLU A 133 -8.93 1.00 27.41
N SER A 134 -7.93 0.13 27.46
CA SER A 134 -6.76 0.24 26.59
C SER A 134 -7.14 -0.12 25.14
N ILE A 135 -6.36 0.35 24.16
CA ILE A 135 -6.50 -0.06 22.75
C ILE A 135 -6.48 -1.60 22.61
N GLY A 136 -5.75 -2.29 23.49
CA GLY A 136 -5.73 -3.76 23.55
C GLY A 136 -7.10 -4.35 23.89
N MET A 137 -7.78 -3.83 24.91
CA MET A 137 -9.13 -4.28 25.30
C MET A 137 -10.16 -4.02 24.19
N ALA A 138 -10.09 -2.84 23.56
CA ALA A 138 -10.94 -2.52 22.43
C ALA A 138 -10.72 -3.49 21.27
N LEU A 139 -9.48 -3.86 20.95
CA LEU A 139 -9.21 -4.86 19.91
C LEU A 139 -9.77 -6.23 20.29
N GLU A 140 -9.60 -6.70 21.52
CA GLU A 140 -10.15 -7.98 21.98
C GLU A 140 -11.68 -8.01 21.86
N HIS A 141 -12.36 -6.89 22.11
CA HIS A 141 -13.80 -6.75 21.86
C HIS A 141 -14.15 -6.83 20.37
N LEU A 142 -13.38 -6.18 19.50
CA LEU A 142 -13.58 -6.24 18.04
C LEU A 142 -13.31 -7.65 17.48
N ILE A 143 -12.34 -8.38 18.04
CA ILE A 143 -12.09 -9.79 17.70
C ILE A 143 -13.26 -10.65 18.16
N SER A 144 -13.74 -10.46 19.39
CA SER A 144 -14.90 -11.17 19.93
C SER A 144 -16.16 -10.92 19.10
N ALA A 145 -16.31 -9.70 18.57
CA ALA A 145 -17.38 -9.30 17.66
C ALA A 145 -17.16 -9.76 16.20
N GLN A 146 -16.11 -10.53 15.91
CA GLN A 146 -15.75 -11.01 14.57
C GLN A 146 -15.51 -9.90 13.54
N ILE A 147 -15.20 -8.68 13.99
CA ILE A 147 -14.80 -7.55 13.12
C ILE A 147 -13.35 -7.73 12.67
N PHE A 148 -12.49 -8.25 13.56
CA PHE A 148 -11.15 -8.69 13.23
C PHE A 148 -11.04 -10.20 13.39
N VAL A 149 -10.56 -10.87 12.34
CA VAL A 149 -10.38 -12.33 12.32
C VAL A 149 -8.88 -12.62 12.36
N SER A 150 -8.46 -13.54 13.25
CA SER A 150 -7.08 -14.02 13.28
C SER A 150 -6.80 -14.84 12.02
N LEU A 151 -5.72 -14.50 11.32
CA LEU A 151 -5.21 -15.24 10.17
C LEU A 151 -4.25 -16.36 10.59
N SER A 152 -3.72 -16.30 11.82
CA SER A 152 -2.91 -17.37 12.36
C SER A 152 -3.82 -18.49 12.83
N GLY A 153 -3.54 -19.72 12.40
CA GLY A 153 -4.13 -20.92 13.00
C GLY A 153 -3.84 -20.97 14.50
N PRO A 154 -4.56 -21.83 15.26
CA PRO A 154 -4.43 -21.95 16.72
C PRO A 154 -3.07 -22.57 17.11
N SER A 155 -1.98 -21.84 16.90
CA SER A 155 -0.65 -22.19 17.35
C SER A 155 -0.46 -21.61 18.74
N VAL A 156 -0.28 -22.50 19.72
CA VAL A 156 -0.24 -22.21 21.16
C VAL A 156 0.95 -21.33 21.56
N ASN A 157 1.93 -21.11 20.68
CA ASN A 157 3.22 -20.49 21.03
C ASN A 157 3.49 -19.11 20.40
N ALA A 158 2.60 -18.57 19.56
CA ALA A 158 2.79 -17.21 19.04
C ALA A 158 2.32 -16.18 20.08
N GLY A 159 3.24 -15.33 20.57
CA GLY A 159 2.87 -14.23 21.44
C GLY A 159 1.82 -13.33 20.78
N LYS A 160 0.81 -12.87 21.53
CA LYS A 160 -0.35 -12.10 21.04
C LYS A 160 0.01 -10.92 20.11
N ASN A 161 1.17 -10.32 20.32
CA ASN A 161 1.66 -9.17 19.53
C ASN A 161 1.99 -9.52 18.07
N PHE A 162 2.28 -10.79 17.79
CA PHE A 162 2.68 -11.28 16.47
C PHE A 162 1.54 -11.93 15.69
N LEU A 163 0.35 -12.05 16.30
CA LEU A 163 -0.83 -12.54 15.61
C LEU A 163 -1.22 -11.55 14.50
N LYS A 164 -1.46 -12.09 13.32
CA LYS A 164 -1.93 -11.34 12.17
C LYS A 164 -3.46 -11.37 12.16
N TYR A 165 -4.06 -10.20 12.03
CA TYR A 165 -5.50 -10.03 11.94
C TYR A 165 -5.88 -9.46 10.58
N ARG A 166 -7.10 -9.76 10.14
CA ARG A 166 -7.75 -9.12 8.98
C ARG A 166 -9.07 -8.51 9.43
N CYS A 167 -9.39 -7.32 8.92
CA CYS A 167 -10.72 -6.75 9.06
C CYS A 167 -11.68 -7.51 8.14
N SER A 168 -12.72 -8.11 8.72
CA SER A 168 -13.79 -8.81 7.98
C SER A 168 -14.87 -7.86 7.46
N VAL A 169 -14.94 -6.64 8.01
CA VAL A 169 -15.94 -5.65 7.64
C VAL A 169 -15.54 -4.95 6.36
N ASP A 170 -16.46 -4.91 5.39
CA ASP A 170 -16.26 -4.21 4.14
C ASP A 170 -16.13 -2.71 4.33
N ARG A 171 -15.31 -2.10 3.49
CA ARG A 171 -15.03 -0.66 3.52
C ARG A 171 -16.30 0.18 3.38
N GLU A 172 -17.24 -0.27 2.55
CA GLU A 172 -18.50 0.44 2.33
C GLU A 172 -19.44 0.35 3.53
N ASP A 173 -19.37 -0.72 4.31
CA ASP A 173 -20.16 -0.85 5.54
C ASP A 173 -19.59 0.05 6.64
N VAL A 174 -18.25 0.16 6.73
CA VAL A 174 -17.59 1.15 7.61
C VAL A 174 -18.02 2.56 7.23
N LYS A 175 -18.02 2.89 5.94
CA LYS A 175 -18.44 4.21 5.43
C LYS A 175 -19.90 4.51 5.76
N LYS A 176 -20.83 3.60 5.42
CA LYS A 176 -22.26 3.73 5.73
C LYS A 176 -22.50 3.88 7.23
N SER A 177 -21.80 3.11 8.06
CA SER A 177 -21.91 3.19 9.52
C SER A 177 -21.49 4.57 10.05
N VAL A 178 -20.36 5.10 9.58
CA VAL A 178 -19.89 6.44 9.97
C VAL A 178 -20.83 7.55 9.51
N GLU A 179 -21.38 7.44 8.29
CA GLU A 179 -22.35 8.41 7.76
C GLU A 179 -23.66 8.39 8.55
N ARG A 180 -24.18 7.21 8.90
CA ARG A 180 -25.40 7.07 9.74
C ARG A 180 -25.22 7.63 11.15
N ASN A 181 -24.02 7.49 11.74
CA ASN A 181 -23.75 7.97 13.09
C ASN A 181 -23.46 9.49 13.17
N GLY A 182 -23.44 10.21 12.05
CA GLY A 182 -23.36 11.68 12.03
C GLY A 182 -22.01 12.28 12.47
N HIS A 183 -20.96 11.48 12.61
CA HIS A 183 -19.64 11.97 13.01
C HIS A 183 -18.90 12.65 11.84
N SER A 184 -19.06 13.98 11.72
CA SER A 184 -18.49 14.76 10.63
C SER A 184 -16.94 14.72 10.57
N SER A 185 -16.27 14.59 11.72
CA SER A 185 -14.80 14.44 11.79
C SER A 185 -14.33 13.10 11.22
N LEU A 186 -14.98 12.00 11.61
CA LEU A 186 -14.71 10.66 11.06
C LEU A 186 -15.07 10.58 9.58
N THR A 187 -16.15 11.23 9.15
CA THR A 187 -16.52 11.30 7.73
C THR A 187 -15.45 12.02 6.92
N LYS A 188 -14.93 13.15 7.41
CA LYS A 188 -13.81 13.87 6.76
C LYS A 188 -12.53 13.04 6.74
N PHE A 189 -12.23 12.34 7.84
CA PHE A 189 -11.08 11.45 7.92
C PHE A 189 -11.19 10.31 6.91
N LEU A 190 -12.33 9.60 6.86
CA LEU A 190 -12.60 8.54 5.90
C LEU A 190 -12.55 9.07 4.46
N ARG A 191 -13.13 10.23 4.15
CA ARG A 191 -13.02 10.78 2.79
C ARG A 191 -11.57 11.07 2.40
N ARG A 192 -10.74 11.55 3.33
CA ARG A 192 -9.32 11.79 3.07
C ARG A 192 -8.53 10.49 2.85
N THR A 193 -8.80 9.47 3.65
CA THR A 193 -8.09 8.18 3.56
C THR A 193 -8.61 7.29 2.44
N MET A 194 -9.87 7.46 2.03
CA MET A 194 -10.53 6.64 1.03
C MET A 194 -10.64 7.28 -0.35
N GLY A 195 -10.73 8.60 -0.43
CA GLY A 195 -10.82 9.35 -1.69
C GLY A 195 -9.48 9.74 -2.30
N SER A 196 -8.36 9.20 -1.80
CA SER A 196 -7.03 9.39 -2.37
C SER A 196 -6.62 8.24 -3.32
N ARG A 197 -7.60 7.47 -3.81
CA ARG A 197 -7.42 6.48 -4.89
C ARG A 197 -7.77 7.14 -6.22
#